data_AF-M1C176-F1
#
_entry.id   AF-M1C176-F1
#
_cell.length_a   1.000
_cell.length_b   1.000
_cell.length_c   1.000
_cell.angle_alpha   90.00
_cell.angle_beta   90.00
_cell.angle_gamma   90.00
#
_symmetry.space_group_name_H-M   'P 1'
#
loop_
_entity.id
_entity.type
_entity.pdbx_description
1 polymer ?
#
loop_
_entity_poly.entity_id
_entity_poly.type
_entity_poly.pdbx_seq_one_letter_code
_entity_poly.pdbx_strand_id
1 'polypeptide(L)' 'MIPAAIFWSIWNERNRRCFDGISTTYQSLKAKCLVFLYSWVYLSPLDSPD' A
#
# COMPACT_ATOMS: atom_id res chain seq x y z
N MET A 1 -10.56 3.33 4.48
CA MET A 1 -9.53 2.96 3.48
C MET A 1 -8.20 3.68 3.71
N ILE A 2 -8.16 5.00 3.91
CA ILE A 2 -6.91 5.77 4.10
C ILE A 2 -6.01 5.24 5.24
N PRO A 3 -6.48 5.08 6.49
CA PRO A 3 -5.61 4.60 7.58
C PRO A 3 -5.05 3.19 7.31
N ALA A 4 -5.88 2.32 6.70
CA ALA A 4 -5.48 0.96 6.35
C ALA A 4 -4.38 0.93 5.28
N ALA A 5 -4.50 1.76 4.23
CA ALA A 5 -3.50 1.84 3.17
C ALA A 5 -2.15 2.35 3.69
N ILE A 6 -2.16 3.34 4.61
CA ILE A 6 -0.95 3.84 5.28
C ILE A 6 -0.32 2.75 6.13
N PHE A 7 -1.11 2.11 7.01
CA PHE A 7 -0.62 1.03 7.87
C PHE A 7 0.00 -0.11 7.05
N TRP A 8 -0.69 -0.56 6.00
CA TRP A 8 -0.22 -1.63 5.14
C TRP A 8 1.07 -1.28 4.38
N SER A 9 1.19 -0.04 3.90
CA SER A 9 2.40 0.45 3.23
C SER A 9 3.61 0.41 4.16
N ILE A 10 3.44 0.87 5.40
CA ILE A 10 4.50 0.88 6.42
C ILE A 10 4.87 -0.55 6.83
N TRP A 11 3.86 -1.40 7.07
CA TRP A 11 4.06 -2.82 7.40
C TRP A 11 4.87 -3.54 6.32
N ASN A 12 4.49 -3.37 5.06
CA ASN A 12 5.19 -3.99 3.93
C ASN A 12 6.63 -3.49 3.78
N GLU A 13 6.88 -2.20 3.97
CA GLU A 13 8.24 -1.64 3.96
C GLU A 13 9.11 -2.19 5.10
N ARG A 14 8.55 -2.29 6.31
CA ARG A 14 9.26 -2.88 7.46
C ARG A 14 9.65 -4.33 7.21
N ASN A 15 8.70 -5.14 6.72
CA ASN A 15 8.98 -6.54 6.41
C ASN A 15 10.05 -6.67 5.31
N ARG A 16 9.96 -5.86 4.25
CA ARG A 16 10.97 -5.86 3.19
C ARG A 16 12.37 -5.49 3.67
N ARG A 17 12.48 -4.53 4.59
CA ARG A 17 13.77 -4.20 5.23
C ARG A 17 14.28 -5.33 6.12
N CYS A 18 13.40 -5.96 6.91
CA CYS A 18 13.79 -6.99 7.86
C CYS A 18 14.13 -8.34 7.19
N PHE A 19 13.37 -8.76 6.19
CA PHE A 19 13.49 -10.08 5.58
C PHE A 19 14.29 -10.07 4.27
N ASP A 20 14.18 -9.01 3.48
CA ASP A 20 14.86 -8.92 2.17
C ASP A 20 16.11 -8.02 2.21
N GLY A 21 16.31 -7.26 3.29
CA GLY A 21 17.38 -6.26 3.38
C GLY A 21 17.22 -5.06 2.44
N ILE A 22 16.05 -4.91 1.82
CA ILE A 22 15.79 -3.87 0.81
C ILE A 22 15.15 -2.65 1.49
N SER A 23 15.80 -1.49 1.38
CA SER A 23 15.23 -0.20 1.77
C SER A 23 14.66 0.52 0.54
N THR A 24 13.37 0.86 0.55
CA THR A 24 12.80 1.66 -0.53
C THR A 24 12.85 3.15 -0.23
N THR A 25 12.94 3.95 -1.29
CA THR A 25 12.92 5.42 -1.15
C THR A 25 11.59 5.89 -0.60
N TYR A 26 11.60 7.04 0.08
CA TYR A 26 10.38 7.65 0.60
C TYR A 26 9.34 7.95 -0.50
N GLN A 27 9.78 8.30 -1.71
CA GLN A 27 8.88 8.53 -2.84
C GLN A 27 8.21 7.23 -3.30
N SER A 28 8.96 6.12 -3.37
CA SER A 28 8.40 4.81 -3.70
C SER A 28 7.39 4.34 -2.65
N LEU A 29 7.64 4.61 -1.36
CA LEU A 29 6.71 4.29 -0.29
C LEU A 29 5.40 5.07 -0.41
N LYS A 30 5.48 6.38 -0.69
CA LYS A 30 4.30 7.22 -0.97
C LYS A 30 3.50 6.71 -2.16
N ALA A 31 4.18 6.41 -3.27
CA ALA A 31 3.54 5.89 -4.47
C ALA A 31 2.80 4.58 -4.18
N LYS A 32 3.42 3.64 -3.45
CA LYS A 32 2.75 2.40 -3.01
C LYS A 32 1.52 2.67 -2.16
N CYS A 33 1.59 3.63 -1.24
CA CYS A 33 0.45 3.99 -0.40
C CYS A 33 -0.72 4.54 -1.22
N LEU A 34 -0.45 5.37 -2.23
CA LEU A 34 -1.48 5.89 -3.14
C LEU A 34 -2.09 4.77 -3.99
N VAL A 35 -1.26 3.84 -4.49
CA VAL A 35 -1.74 2.66 -5.22
C VAL A 35 -2.65 1.81 -4.35
N PHE A 36 -2.23 1.46 -3.12
CA PHE A 36 -3.09 0.70 -2.20
C PHE A 36 -4.39 1.43 -1.91
N LEU A 37 -4.34 2.74 -1.66
CA LEU A 37 -5.54 3.52 -1.42
C LEU A 37 -6.49 3.49 -2.61
N TYR A 38 -5.99 3.77 -3.82
CA TYR A 38 -6.79 3.77 -5.02
C TYR A 38 -7.38 2.39 -5.31
N SER A 39 -6.56 1.35 -5.30
CA SER A 39 -7.01 -0.02 -5.56
C SER A 39 -8.05 -0.48 -4.55
N TRP A 40 -7.89 -0.17 -3.26
CA TRP A 40 -8.84 -0.62 -2.26
C TRP A 40 -10.14 0.19 -2.23
N VAL A 41 -10.12 1.44 -2.69
CA VAL A 41 -11.34 2.25 -2.82
C VAL A 41 -12.09 1.90 -4.10
N TYR A 42 -11.41 1.76 -5.24
CA TYR A 42 -12.06 1.72 -6.56
C TYR A 42 -12.03 0.36 -7.25
N LEU A 43 -11.16 -0.56 -6.83
CA LEU A 43 -11.12 -1.95 -7.32
C LEU A 43 -11.67 -2.92 -6.27
N SER A 44 -12.30 -2.39 -5.21
CA SER A 44 -13.08 -3.18 -4.28
C SER A 44 -14.27 -3.79 -5.03
N PRO A 45 -14.59 -5.08 -4.81
CA PRO A 45 -15.75 -5.73 -5.43
C PRO A 45 -17.08 -5.03 -5.18
N LEU A 46 -17.17 -4.19 -4.13
CA LEU A 46 -18.37 -3.42 -3.80
C LEU A 46 -18.73 -2.34 -4.83
N ASP A 47 -17.77 -1.89 -5.66
CA ASP A 47 -17.96 -0.86 -6.68
C ASP A 47 -17.93 -1.42 -8.11
N SER A 48 -17.94 -2.76 -8.26
CA SER A 48 -18.03 -3.41 -9.57
C SER A 48 -19.49 -3.43 -10.04
N PRO A 49 -19.84 -2.88 -11.22
CA PRO A 49 -21.18 -3.07 -11.77
C PRO A 49 -21.34 -4.56 -12.12
N ASP A 50 -22.43 -5.16 -11.64
CA ASP A 50 -22.83 -6.56 -11.92
C ASP A 50 -22.80 -6.90 -13.42
#